data_AF-A0AAU8IRN2-F1
#
_entry.id   AF-A0AAU8IRN2-F1
#
_cell.length_a   1.000
_cell.length_b   1.000
_cell.length_c   1.000
_cell.angle_alpha   90.00
_cell.angle_beta   90.00
_cell.angle_gamma   90.00
#
_symmetry.space_group_name_H-M   'P 1'
#
loop_
_entity.id
_entity.type
_entity.pdbx_description
1 polymer ?
#
loop_
_entity_poly.entity_id
_entity_poly.type
_entity_poly.pdbx_seq_one_letter_code
_entity_poly.pdbx_strand_id
1 'polypeptide(L)' 'MDLPDSLTDLQRAADEEGRKIEHLDDGERERQRSVWFDAAARVQEAVTRYAEENGLDPHDVEKRLRQAARHLPQSEE' A
#
# COMPACT_ATOMS: atom_id res chain seq x y z
N MET A 1 -9.86 13.21 6.71
CA MET A 1 -10.08 11.79 7.03
C MET A 1 -8.77 11.17 7.39
N ASP A 2 -8.75 10.51 8.54
CA ASP A 2 -7.64 9.72 9.02
C ASP A 2 -7.80 8.29 8.48
N LEU A 3 -6.76 7.73 7.90
CA LEU A 3 -6.79 6.38 7.33
C LEU A 3 -6.34 5.40 8.41
N PRO A 4 -6.99 4.24 8.54
CA PRO A 4 -6.60 3.28 9.57
C PRO A 4 -5.15 2.83 9.36
N ASP A 5 -4.39 2.71 10.45
CA ASP A 5 -3.00 2.25 10.43
C ASP A 5 -2.84 0.93 9.69
N SER A 6 -3.84 0.04 9.76
CA SER A 6 -3.87 -1.23 9.03
C SER A 6 -3.77 -1.07 7.51
N LEU A 7 -4.40 -0.04 6.93
CA LEU A 7 -4.29 0.27 5.51
C LEU A 7 -2.90 0.82 5.19
N THR A 8 -2.38 1.71 6.05
CA THR A 8 -1.07 2.33 5.89
C THR A 8 0.07 1.31 5.98
N ASP A 9 -0.02 0.35 6.91
CA ASP A 9 0.95 -0.73 7.07
C ASP A 9 0.95 -1.66 5.86
N LEU A 10 -0.25 -2.01 5.34
CA LEU A 10 -0.41 -2.82 4.14
C LEU A 10 0.20 -2.14 2.89
N GLN A 11 -0.03 -0.83 2.73
CA GLN A 11 0.58 -0.04 1.65
C GLN A 11 2.10 0.02 1.80
N ARG A 12 2.61 0.20 3.03
CA ARG A 12 4.05 0.23 3.29
C ARG A 12 4.71 -1.11 2.96
N ALA A 13 4.11 -2.22 3.38
CA ALA A 13 4.60 -3.55 3.03
C ALA A 13 4.66 -3.73 1.51
N ALA A 14 3.62 -3.32 0.77
CA ALA A 14 3.63 -3.35 -0.69
C ALA A 14 4.74 -2.44 -1.28
N ASP A 15 4.93 -1.24 -0.75
CA ASP A 15 6.00 -0.33 -1.20
C ASP A 15 7.40 -0.91 -0.92
N GLU A 16 7.60 -1.60 0.21
CA GLU A 16 8.85 -2.28 0.54
C GLU A 16 9.13 -3.45 -0.41
N GLU A 17 8.13 -4.28 -0.70
CA GLU A 17 8.25 -5.35 -1.70
C GLU A 17 8.59 -4.79 -3.09
N GLY A 18 8.04 -3.62 -3.43
CA GLY A 18 8.35 -2.88 -4.66
C GLY A 18 9.79 -2.37 -4.70
N ARG A 19 10.29 -1.79 -3.61
CA ARG A 19 11.69 -1.32 -3.50
C ARG A 19 12.69 -2.46 -3.62
N LYS A 20 12.36 -3.66 -3.11
CA LYS A 20 13.23 -4.84 -3.25
C LYS A 20 13.48 -5.20 -4.73
N ILE A 21 12.52 -4.97 -5.63
CA ILE A 21 12.63 -5.24 -7.07
C ILE A 21 13.76 -4.44 -7.72
N GLU A 22 14.02 -3.22 -7.24
CA GLU A 22 15.05 -2.32 -7.80
C GLU A 22 16.46 -2.90 -7.65
N HIS A 23 16.67 -3.76 -6.65
CA HIS A 23 17.98 -4.31 -6.29
C HIS A 23 18.21 -5.76 -6.75
N LEU A 24 17.26 -6.38 -7.45
CA LEU A 24 17.32 -7.79 -7.86
C LEU A 24 17.71 -7.99 -9.34
N ASP A 25 18.41 -9.09 -9.61
CA ASP A 25 18.68 -9.63 -10.94
C ASP A 25 17.41 -10.16 -11.62
N ASP A 26 17.38 -10.23 -12.96
CA ASP A 26 16.17 -10.48 -13.76
C ASP A 26 15.35 -11.72 -13.33
N GLY A 27 16.01 -12.81 -12.94
CA GLY A 27 15.31 -14.03 -12.49
C GLY A 27 14.66 -13.92 -11.11
N GLU A 28 15.24 -13.14 -10.20
CA GLU A 28 14.68 -12.87 -8.87
C GLU A 28 13.64 -11.75 -8.93
N ARG A 29 13.81 -10.82 -9.88
CA ARG A 29 12.90 -9.72 -10.15
C ARG A 29 11.50 -10.19 -10.53
N GLU A 30 11.37 -11.26 -11.32
CA GLU A 30 10.06 -11.77 -11.73
C GLU A 30 9.28 -12.39 -10.56
N ARG A 31 9.98 -13.16 -9.71
CA ARG A 31 9.39 -13.70 -8.47
C ARG A 31 8.99 -12.59 -7.51
N GLN A 32 9.88 -11.62 -7.30
CA GLN A 32 9.61 -10.47 -6.42
C GLN A 32 8.47 -9.60 -6.96
N ARG A 33 8.35 -9.45 -8.29
CA ARG A 33 7.21 -8.78 -8.93
C ARG A 33 5.91 -9.50 -8.62
N SER A 34 5.88 -10.83 -8.67
CA SER A 34 4.67 -11.60 -8.32
C SER A 34 4.24 -11.34 -6.87
N VAL A 35 5.21 -11.29 -5.94
CA VAL A 35 4.94 -10.97 -4.52
C VAL A 35 4.43 -9.54 -4.37
N TRP A 36 5.05 -8.59 -5.05
CA TRP A 36 4.61 -7.20 -5.05
C TRP A 36 3.20 -7.01 -5.62
N PHE A 37 2.87 -7.69 -6.73
CA PHE A 37 1.54 -7.64 -7.33
C PHE A 37 0.46 -8.19 -6.38
N ASP A 38 0.74 -9.29 -5.71
CA ASP A 38 -0.17 -9.90 -4.74
C ASP A 38 -0.36 -8.98 -3.51
N ALA A 39 0.71 -8.34 -3.03
CA ALA A 39 0.63 -7.32 -1.98
C ALA A 39 -0.19 -6.10 -2.43
N ALA A 40 0.04 -5.59 -3.64
CA ALA A 40 -0.70 -4.46 -4.20
C ALA A 40 -2.19 -4.77 -4.40
N ALA A 41 -2.53 -6.00 -4.81
CA ALA A 41 -3.92 -6.45 -4.94
C ALA A 41 -4.65 -6.43 -3.59
N ARG A 42 -4.00 -6.86 -2.50
CA ARG A 42 -4.56 -6.77 -1.15
C ARG A 42 -4.79 -5.32 -0.72
N VAL A 43 -3.85 -4.42 -1.04
CA VAL A 43 -4.03 -2.98 -0.77
C VAL A 43 -5.25 -2.45 -1.49
N GLN A 44 -5.39 -2.75 -2.77
CA GLN A 44 -6.52 -2.29 -3.57
C GLN A 44 -7.85 -2.83 -3.01
N GLU A 45 -7.91 -4.11 -2.65
CA GLU A 45 -9.11 -4.72 -2.05
C GLU A 45 -9.49 -4.03 -0.73
N ALA A 46 -8.51 -3.78 0.15
CA ALA A 46 -8.73 -3.10 1.41
C ALA A 46 -9.18 -1.64 1.22
N VAL A 47 -8.59 -0.92 0.25
CA VAL A 47 -8.99 0.44 -0.12
C VAL A 47 -10.41 0.48 -0.66
N THR A 48 -10.75 -0.43 -1.58
CA THR A 48 -12.10 -0.53 -2.15
C THR A 48 -13.12 -0.80 -1.05
N ARG A 49 -12.86 -1.78 -0.19
CA ARG A 49 -13.74 -2.11 0.92
C ARG A 49 -13.94 -0.92 1.87
N TYR A 50 -12.85 -0.26 2.27
CA TYR A 50 -12.93 0.91 3.15
C TYR A 50 -13.72 2.05 2.50
N ALA A 51 -13.51 2.27 1.19
CA ALA A 51 -14.23 3.29 0.45
C ALA A 51 -15.73 2.98 0.38
N GLU A 52 -16.11 1.73 0.11
CA GLU A 52 -17.51 1.29 0.12
C GLU A 52 -18.15 1.44 1.50
N GLU A 53 -17.47 1.01 2.57
CA GLU A 53 -17.95 1.10 3.96
C GLU A 53 -18.15 2.56 4.42
N ASN A 54 -17.38 3.50 3.87
CA ASN A 54 -17.43 4.92 4.25
C ASN A 54 -18.14 5.81 3.20
N GLY A 55 -18.62 5.25 2.09
CA GLY A 55 -19.22 6.01 0.99
C GLY A 55 -18.26 6.99 0.32
N LEU A 56 -16.97 6.63 0.24
CA LEU A 56 -15.91 7.44 -0.36
C LEU A 56 -15.56 6.98 -1.77
N ASP A 57 -14.83 7.82 -2.48
CA ASP A 57 -14.19 7.43 -3.72
C ASP A 57 -12.89 6.63 -3.44
N PRO A 58 -12.75 5.41 -3.97
CA PRO A 58 -11.59 4.56 -3.71
C PRO A 58 -10.28 5.16 -4.26
N HIS A 59 -10.34 5.99 -5.30
CA HIS A 59 -9.16 6.65 -5.86
C HIS A 59 -8.69 7.80 -4.95
N ASP A 60 -9.59 8.54 -4.31
CA ASP A 60 -9.24 9.51 -3.26
C ASP A 60 -8.63 8.83 -2.03
N VAL A 61 -9.19 7.70 -1.59
CA VAL A 61 -8.66 6.89 -0.48
C VAL A 61 -7.24 6.41 -0.82
N GLU A 62 -7.03 5.85 -2.01
CA GLU A 62 -5.71 5.38 -2.48
C GLU A 62 -4.67 6.52 -2.51
N LYS A 63 -5.04 7.68 -3.07
CA LYS A 63 -4.15 8.83 -3.15
C LYS A 63 -3.71 9.29 -1.76
N ARG A 64 -4.65 9.34 -0.82
CA ARG A 64 -4.38 9.74 0.57
C ARG A 64 -3.57 8.68 1.30
N LEU A 65 -3.81 7.40 1.01
CA LEU A 65 -3.05 6.28 1.54
C LEU A 65 -1.58 6.33 1.12
N ARG A 66 -1.29 6.58 -0.16
CA ARG A 66 0.08 6.78 -0.62
C ARG A 66 0.76 7.98 0.03
N GLN A 67 0.02 9.04 0.34
CA GLN A 67 0.57 10.18 1.09
C GLN A 67 0.90 9.77 2.53
N ALA A 68 -0.02 9.11 3.24
CA ALA A 68 0.19 8.65 4.61
C ALA A 68 1.35 7.66 4.73
N ALA A 69 1.43 6.68 3.83
CA ALA A 69 2.51 5.69 3.79
C ALA A 69 3.91 6.32 3.56
N ARG A 70 3.97 7.43 2.82
CA ARG A 70 5.20 8.20 2.58
C ARG A 70 5.57 9.16 3.73
N HIS A 71 4.62 9.56 4.57
CA HIS A 71 4.79 10.67 5.52
C HIS A 71 4.92 10.29 7.00
N LEU A 72 4.84 9.02 7.43
CA LEU A 72 5.05 8.70 8.85
C LEU A 72 6.54 8.82 9.24
N PRO A 73 6.87 9.84 10.05
CA PRO A 73 7.13 9.56 11.46
C PRO A 73 6.42 10.56 12.37
N GLN A 74 5.21 10.24 12.83
CA GLN A 74 4.55 10.82 14.02
C GLN A 74 3.70 9.66 14.56
N SER A 75 4.04 8.89 15.61
CA SER A 75 4.37 9.32 16.99
C SER A 75 3.51 10.52 17.37
N GLU A 76 2.22 10.28 17.53
CA GLU A 76 1.39 11.12 18.38
C GLU A 76 1.51 10.57 19.82
N GLU A 77 2.32 11.25 20.63
CA GLU A 77 2.26 11.26 22.10
C GLU A 77 1.93 12.67 22.56
#